data_AF-A0A1T4W633-F1
#
_entry.id   AF-A0A1T4W633-F1
#
_cell.length_a   1.000
_cell.length_b   1.000
_cell.length_c   1.000
_cell.angle_alpha   90.00
_cell.angle_beta   90.00
_cell.angle_gamma   90.00
#
_symmetry.space_group_name_H-M   'P 1'
#
loop_
_entity.id
_entity.type
_entity.pdbx_description
1 polymer ?
#
loop_
_entity_poly.entity_id
_entity_poly.type
_entity_poly.pdbx_seq_one_letter_code
_entity_poly.pdbx_strand_id
1 'polypeptide(L)'
;MIKKGKKLLSIVMSSIMVLSAFAEGDYTQKVYADENDKVKTYYSSVKQYVYDEKNNKGFYMTPDEEGKYPLLFLFHGSGYGTIGINKHYLNGYLCGETDENGTYLVERNLTKNKIICYMNKWISLGYANPYTIVLPEIDKVADPDYGVEDYRRYLMNDNGFSNLYAKINNKEVEYADSIDYTKDYSVSGYSMGGSSALYLGSKYKEIITNVGAGSPSTQYYLEDGGGWIGKESNVTFTEKEGAHLFMGYGLDESKDFENNTNRYLSAFENNKGDNPNSFKVYGKYHGKHDWPTFGRELFNFLYYLKYNELPSEEVIEQACSDADIEAFAPKEKTNDEEKKEENKVEKKDKSNINSSSNSANTTKKVEAKIEIKKGLVFTDKKTSAVYKITKVNKRKEEILGGEVTLVKTTNKKVTNLKISERIKFDGIGFNVVKVGNKAYKNCKKLKKLIIGKNIRIIGKNAFKGCKKLKRVEFRGDLIKKIGKNAFAGLNKKVKFSASIRIYEKYFNLIKKSNKKKKKKTFSI
;
A
#
# COMPACT_ATOMS: atom_id res chain seq x y z
N MET A 1 32.35 -39.68 39.24
CA MET A 1 32.04 -40.93 38.54
C MET A 1 30.54 -41.14 38.62
N ILE A 2 29.79 -40.85 37.57
CA ILE A 2 29.68 -41.69 36.37
C ILE A 2 28.98 -43.00 36.70
N LYS A 3 27.75 -43.07 36.17
CA LYS A 3 27.11 -44.27 35.61
C LYS A 3 26.64 -45.29 36.65
N LYS A 4 25.52 -45.97 36.48
CA LYS A 4 24.57 -46.17 35.37
C LYS A 4 23.44 -46.94 36.09
N GLY A 5 22.17 -46.73 35.84
CA GLY A 5 21.58 -46.55 34.52
C GLY A 5 20.66 -47.74 34.24
N LYS A 6 19.71 -47.48 33.32
CA LYS A 6 18.64 -48.35 32.81
C LYS A 6 17.39 -48.27 33.70
N LYS A 7 16.40 -47.43 33.38
CA LYS A 7 15.74 -47.31 32.06
C LYS A 7 15.85 -45.90 31.46
N LEU A 8 16.54 -45.88 30.33
CA LEU A 8 16.66 -44.84 29.31
C LEU A 8 15.70 -45.24 28.15
N LEU A 9 15.41 -44.30 27.25
CA LEU A 9 14.75 -44.40 25.93
C LEU A 9 13.21 -44.44 25.98
N SER A 10 12.48 -43.45 25.45
CA SER A 10 12.62 -42.92 24.08
C SER A 10 12.09 -41.47 23.96
N ILE A 11 13.01 -40.51 23.86
CA ILE A 11 12.86 -39.26 23.13
C ILE A 11 13.85 -39.37 21.98
N VAL A 12 13.43 -39.88 20.82
CA VAL A 12 14.08 -39.72 19.50
C VAL A 12 13.02 -40.07 18.43
N MET A 13 12.72 -39.08 17.60
CA MET A 13 12.46 -39.10 16.16
C MET A 13 11.54 -40.18 15.53
N SER A 14 10.74 -39.67 14.59
CA SER A 14 10.58 -40.20 13.22
C SER A 14 9.17 -40.61 12.83
N SER A 15 8.69 -39.87 11.83
CA SER A 15 7.97 -40.38 10.64
C SER A 15 6.46 -40.57 10.77
N ILE A 16 5.69 -39.60 10.26
CA ILE A 16 5.18 -39.54 8.87
C ILE A 16 3.99 -40.49 8.68
N MET A 17 2.81 -39.88 8.52
CA MET A 17 1.95 -40.25 7.39
C MET A 17 1.39 -38.97 6.77
N VAL A 18 2.04 -38.59 5.68
CA VAL A 18 1.42 -37.89 4.56
C VAL A 18 0.38 -38.84 3.98
N LEU A 19 -0.84 -38.36 3.74
CA LEU A 19 -1.56 -38.73 2.53
C LEU A 19 -2.45 -37.56 2.09
N SER A 20 -2.09 -37.12 0.89
CA SER A 20 -2.61 -36.04 0.06
C SER A 20 -4.08 -36.19 -0.31
N ALA A 21 -4.74 -35.05 -0.50
CA ALA A 21 -5.69 -34.90 -1.59
C ALA A 21 -5.42 -33.55 -2.29
N PHE A 22 -4.91 -33.61 -3.52
CA PHE A 22 -5.10 -32.55 -4.49
C PHE A 22 -6.58 -32.51 -4.85
N ALA A 23 -7.21 -31.34 -4.71
CA ALA A 23 -8.40 -30.97 -5.45
C ALA A 23 -8.51 -29.44 -5.48
N GLU A 24 -8.70 -28.92 -6.68
CA GLU A 24 -9.04 -27.53 -7.00
C GLU A 24 -10.26 -27.05 -6.19
N GLY A 25 -10.22 -25.84 -5.65
CA GLY A 25 -11.38 -25.22 -5.00
C GLY A 25 -11.04 -24.10 -4.02
N ASP A 26 -11.36 -22.87 -4.41
CA ASP A 26 -11.66 -21.69 -3.58
C ASP A 26 -10.97 -21.54 -2.21
N TYR A 27 -9.79 -20.90 -2.18
CA TYR A 27 -9.22 -20.37 -0.95
C TYR A 27 -9.87 -19.02 -0.57
N THR A 28 -11.05 -19.07 0.05
CA THR A 28 -11.43 -18.03 1.02
C THR A 28 -10.70 -18.27 2.33
N GLN A 29 -9.47 -17.77 2.46
CA GLN A 29 -8.75 -17.79 3.74
C GLN A 29 -9.27 -16.66 4.64
N LYS A 30 -9.91 -17.05 5.75
CA LYS A 30 -10.41 -16.17 6.80
C LYS A 30 -9.26 -15.35 7.40
N VAL A 31 -9.36 -14.04 7.29
CA VAL A 31 -8.51 -13.07 8.01
C VAL A 31 -8.75 -13.23 9.51
N TYR A 32 -7.71 -13.62 10.26
CA TYR A 32 -7.74 -13.58 11.72
C TYR A 32 -7.60 -12.12 12.17
N ALA A 33 -8.74 -11.49 12.47
CA ALA A 33 -8.77 -10.36 13.38
C ALA A 33 -8.70 -10.90 14.81
N ASP A 34 -7.84 -10.31 15.66
CA ASP A 34 -8.03 -10.44 17.12
C ASP A 34 -9.47 -9.99 17.45
N GLU A 35 -10.02 -10.55 18.52
CA GLU A 35 -11.35 -10.34 19.12
C GLU A 35 -11.82 -8.87 19.23
N ASN A 36 -10.93 -7.91 18.95
CA ASN A 36 -11.10 -6.46 18.95
C ASN A 36 -10.84 -5.73 17.62
N ASP A 37 -10.90 -6.38 16.45
CA ASP A 37 -10.69 -5.72 15.12
C ASP A 37 -9.26 -5.17 14.93
N LYS A 38 -8.25 -5.72 15.61
CA LYS A 38 -6.85 -5.32 15.43
C LYS A 38 -6.19 -6.17 14.33
N VAL A 39 -5.66 -5.50 13.31
CA VAL A 39 -4.76 -6.11 12.31
C VAL A 39 -3.53 -6.62 13.06
N LYS A 40 -3.11 -7.86 12.81
CA LYS A 40 -1.87 -8.43 13.36
C LYS A 40 -0.70 -7.49 13.01
N THR A 41 0.27 -7.33 13.91
CA THR A 41 1.50 -6.59 13.60
C THR A 41 2.60 -7.62 13.33
N TYR A 42 3.32 -7.47 12.23
CA TYR A 42 4.45 -8.34 11.89
C TYR A 42 5.78 -7.71 12.29
N TYR A 43 5.90 -6.39 12.21
CA TYR A 43 7.07 -5.66 12.67
C TYR A 43 6.64 -4.63 13.72
N SER A 44 6.94 -4.90 14.98
CA SER A 44 6.69 -3.97 16.09
C SER A 44 7.91 -3.12 16.45
N SER A 45 9.09 -3.50 15.94
CA SER A 45 10.35 -2.86 16.29
C SER A 45 11.26 -2.66 15.07
N VAL A 46 12.15 -1.68 15.18
CA VAL A 46 13.24 -1.44 14.24
C VAL A 46 14.53 -1.17 15.01
N LYS A 47 15.63 -1.73 14.54
CA LYS A 47 16.95 -1.58 15.14
C LYS A 47 17.90 -0.93 14.15
N GLN A 48 18.80 -0.10 14.66
CA GLN A 48 19.86 0.48 13.87
C GLN A 48 21.10 -0.42 13.94
N TYR A 49 21.84 -0.53 12.85
CA TYR A 49 23.10 -1.27 12.80
C TYR A 49 24.19 -0.44 12.12
N VAL A 50 25.45 -0.78 12.40
CA VAL A 50 26.63 -0.26 11.70
C VAL A 50 27.19 -1.39 10.87
N TYR A 51 27.52 -1.14 9.61
CA TYR A 51 27.92 -2.23 8.70
C TYR A 51 29.30 -2.11 8.10
N ASP A 52 30.01 -1.02 8.30
CA ASP A 52 31.42 -0.92 7.94
C ASP A 52 32.24 -0.11 8.95
N GLU A 53 33.56 -0.17 8.79
CA GLU A 53 34.54 0.52 9.64
C GLU A 53 34.44 2.05 9.52
N LYS A 54 33.78 2.56 8.47
CA LYS A 54 33.52 3.99 8.25
C LYS A 54 32.28 4.47 8.98
N ASN A 55 31.72 3.65 9.87
CA ASN A 55 30.53 3.94 10.67
C ASN A 55 29.29 4.24 9.80
N ASN A 56 29.19 3.62 8.62
CA ASN A 56 27.99 3.70 7.82
C ASN A 56 26.90 2.84 8.47
N LYS A 57 25.68 3.39 8.47
CA LYS A 57 24.57 2.91 9.30
C LYS A 57 23.43 2.41 8.43
N GLY A 58 22.57 1.59 9.01
CA GLY A 58 21.29 1.24 8.42
C GLY A 58 20.29 0.87 9.49
N PHE A 59 19.11 0.48 9.04
CA PHE A 59 18.08 -0.08 9.91
C PHE A 59 17.75 -1.50 9.48
N TYR A 60 17.36 -2.35 10.42
CA TYR A 60 16.83 -3.66 10.12
C TYR A 60 15.57 -3.93 10.93
N MET A 61 14.75 -4.83 10.39
CA MET A 61 13.50 -5.27 10.98
C MET A 61 13.35 -6.76 10.76
N THR A 62 12.98 -7.48 11.81
CA THR A 62 12.65 -8.90 11.76
C THR A 62 11.19 -9.07 12.15
N PRO A 63 10.47 -10.06 11.57
CA PRO A 63 9.13 -10.35 12.04
C PRO A 63 9.11 -10.67 13.55
N ASP A 64 8.06 -10.24 14.25
CA ASP A 64 7.88 -10.46 15.70
C ASP A 64 7.68 -11.95 16.03
N GLU A 65 7.16 -12.71 15.06
CA GLU A 65 7.04 -14.17 15.17
C GLU A 65 8.38 -14.83 14.88
N GLU A 66 8.82 -15.69 15.80
CA GLU A 66 10.05 -16.46 15.65
C GLU A 66 10.00 -17.33 14.39
N GLY A 67 11.05 -17.26 13.58
CA GLY A 67 11.12 -17.98 12.31
C GLY A 67 12.31 -17.54 11.45
N LYS A 68 12.50 -18.24 10.34
CA LYS A 68 13.44 -17.87 9.28
C LYS A 68 12.64 -17.30 8.11
N TYR A 69 13.05 -16.13 7.63
CA TYR A 69 12.36 -15.36 6.60
C TYR A 69 13.30 -15.01 5.46
N PRO A 70 12.78 -14.92 4.21
CA PRO A 70 13.58 -14.40 3.10
C PRO A 70 14.07 -12.98 3.39
N LEU A 71 15.24 -12.63 2.85
CA LEU A 71 15.86 -11.33 3.04
C LEU A 71 15.46 -10.34 1.93
N LEU A 72 15.02 -9.14 2.34
CA LEU A 72 14.73 -8.01 1.47
C LEU A 72 15.62 -6.81 1.83
N PHE A 73 16.46 -6.37 0.89
CA PHE A 73 17.11 -5.06 0.98
C PHE A 73 16.18 -3.99 0.41
N LEU A 74 15.96 -2.92 1.16
CA LEU A 74 15.06 -1.83 0.78
C LEU A 74 15.77 -0.46 0.83
N PHE A 75 16.03 0.12 -0.34
CA PHE A 75 16.87 1.30 -0.52
C PHE A 75 16.08 2.61 -0.65
N HIS A 76 16.57 3.66 0.01
CA HIS A 76 15.99 5.01 -0.06
C HIS A 76 16.43 5.79 -1.31
N GLY A 77 15.74 6.89 -1.62
CA GLY A 77 16.14 7.84 -2.68
C GLY A 77 17.30 8.75 -2.25
N SER A 78 17.67 9.70 -3.11
CA SER A 78 18.79 10.60 -2.83
C SER A 78 18.48 11.67 -1.77
N GLY A 79 19.51 12.13 -1.05
CA GLY A 79 19.47 13.23 -0.09
C GLY A 79 18.77 12.87 1.21
N TYR A 80 18.63 11.58 1.52
CA TYR A 80 17.86 11.12 2.67
C TYR A 80 18.75 10.71 3.83
N GLY A 81 19.76 9.88 3.59
CA GLY A 81 20.46 9.17 4.66
C GLY A 81 19.54 8.52 5.70
N THR A 82 20.08 8.25 6.88
CA THR A 82 19.35 7.68 8.03
C THR A 82 18.16 8.54 8.48
N ILE A 83 18.25 9.87 8.37
CA ILE A 83 17.17 10.81 8.71
C ILE A 83 15.99 10.64 7.75
N GLY A 84 16.24 10.51 6.45
CA GLY A 84 15.21 10.31 5.45
C GLY A 84 14.62 8.91 5.49
N ILE A 85 15.43 7.86 5.77
CA ILE A 85 14.91 6.52 6.07
C ILE A 85 13.91 6.60 7.23
N ASN A 86 14.29 7.24 8.34
CA ASN A 86 13.40 7.45 9.48
C ASN A 86 12.09 8.13 9.06
N LYS A 87 12.22 9.29 8.41
CA LYS A 87 11.08 10.13 8.05
C LYS A 87 10.12 9.43 7.08
N HIS A 88 10.60 8.63 6.15
CA HIS A 88 9.79 8.15 5.02
C HIS A 88 9.46 6.66 5.07
N TYR A 89 10.36 5.83 5.59
CA TYR A 89 10.14 4.40 5.74
C TYR A 89 9.58 4.04 7.12
N LEU A 90 10.16 4.61 8.19
CA LEU A 90 9.98 4.11 9.57
C LEU A 90 9.03 4.92 10.46
N ASN A 91 8.53 6.09 10.00
CA ASN A 91 7.53 6.94 10.68
C ASN A 91 8.04 8.14 11.51
N GLY A 92 9.30 8.57 11.36
CA GLY A 92 9.80 9.83 11.91
C GLY A 92 9.93 9.87 13.44
N TYR A 93 9.59 8.79 14.14
CA TYR A 93 9.67 8.67 15.60
C TYR A 93 10.97 8.00 16.08
N LEU A 94 12.01 7.86 15.24
CA LEU A 94 13.36 7.48 15.74
C LEU A 94 14.03 8.55 16.64
N CYS A 95 13.26 9.44 17.24
CA CYS A 95 13.69 10.34 18.33
C CYS A 95 12.68 10.34 19.50
N GLY A 96 11.81 9.32 19.60
CA GLY A 96 10.63 9.36 20.47
C GLY A 96 10.74 8.60 21.78
N GLU A 97 11.22 7.36 21.77
CA GLU A 97 11.47 6.50 22.94
C GLU A 97 12.11 5.20 22.42
N THR A 98 13.25 4.80 22.99
CA THR A 98 13.84 3.46 22.79
C THR A 98 13.50 2.60 24.00
N ASP A 99 13.39 1.29 23.81
CA ASP A 99 13.42 0.38 24.96
C ASP A 99 14.82 0.37 25.60
N GLU A 100 14.97 -0.37 26.71
CA GLU A 100 16.22 -0.52 27.44
C GLU A 100 17.38 -1.09 26.60
N ASN A 101 17.08 -1.71 25.45
CA ASN A 101 18.05 -2.29 24.53
C ASN A 101 18.35 -1.39 23.32
N GLY A 102 17.87 -0.13 23.33
CA GLY A 102 18.05 0.79 22.20
C GLY A 102 17.17 0.48 20.99
N THR A 103 16.18 -0.39 21.13
CA THR A 103 15.24 -0.75 20.07
C THR A 103 14.18 0.33 19.92
N TYR A 104 13.92 0.77 18.69
CA TYR A 104 12.87 1.74 18.43
C TYR A 104 11.53 1.06 18.21
N LEU A 105 10.50 1.53 18.92
CA LEU A 105 9.16 0.97 18.86
C LEU A 105 8.33 1.62 17.73
N VAL A 106 7.72 0.80 16.89
CA VAL A 106 6.75 1.26 15.89
C VAL A 106 5.39 1.44 16.60
N GLU A 107 4.80 2.65 16.56
CA GLU A 107 3.49 2.90 17.16
C GLU A 107 2.46 1.85 16.70
N ARG A 108 1.87 1.11 17.65
CA ARG A 108 0.83 0.07 17.39
C ARG A 108 -0.43 0.62 16.71
N ASN A 109 -0.62 1.94 16.71
CA ASN A 109 -1.60 2.59 15.86
C ASN A 109 -0.93 2.85 14.50
N LEU A 110 -1.19 1.98 13.52
CA LEU A 110 -0.70 2.00 12.13
C LEU A 110 -1.19 3.21 11.29
N THR A 111 -1.25 4.40 11.89
CA THR A 111 -1.74 5.62 11.29
C THR A 111 -0.57 6.53 10.96
N LYS A 112 0.06 6.32 9.79
CA LYS A 112 0.82 7.33 9.03
C LYS A 112 1.32 6.73 7.71
N ASN A 113 1.35 7.57 6.67
CA ASN A 113 1.73 7.28 5.29
C ASN A 113 3.22 6.89 5.17
N LYS A 114 3.59 5.65 5.50
CA LYS A 114 4.97 5.17 5.55
C LYS A 114 5.09 3.75 5.04
N ILE A 115 6.21 3.46 4.39
CA ILE A 115 6.44 2.21 3.67
C ILE A 115 6.29 0.98 4.56
N ILE A 116 6.91 0.97 5.73
CA ILE A 116 6.82 -0.17 6.66
C ILE A 116 5.41 -0.36 7.22
N CYS A 117 4.67 0.74 7.46
CA CYS A 117 3.27 0.64 7.89
C CYS A 117 2.40 0.02 6.79
N TYR A 118 2.66 0.32 5.52
CA TYR A 118 1.96 -0.31 4.39
C TYR A 118 2.27 -1.81 4.32
N MET A 119 3.56 -2.18 4.40
CA MET A 119 3.99 -3.58 4.37
C MET A 119 3.38 -4.39 5.52
N ASN A 120 3.39 -3.87 6.75
CA ASN A 120 2.75 -4.50 7.91
C ASN A 120 1.28 -4.83 7.63
N LYS A 121 0.52 -3.86 7.08
CA LYS A 121 -0.88 -4.06 6.72
C LYS A 121 -1.04 -5.08 5.59
N TRP A 122 -0.21 -5.00 4.55
CA TRP A 122 -0.29 -5.91 3.41
C TRP A 122 -0.01 -7.36 3.79
N ILE A 123 1.00 -7.59 4.62
CA ILE A 123 1.33 -8.93 5.14
C ILE A 123 0.16 -9.47 5.97
N SER A 124 -0.37 -8.63 6.85
CA SER A 124 -1.47 -9.02 7.75
C SER A 124 -2.78 -9.30 7.04
N LEU A 125 -3.00 -8.67 5.88
CA LEU A 125 -4.15 -8.90 5.02
C LEU A 125 -3.88 -9.97 3.95
N GLY A 126 -2.69 -10.57 3.95
CA GLY A 126 -2.32 -11.65 3.05
C GLY A 126 -1.91 -11.21 1.65
N TYR A 127 -1.72 -9.91 1.39
CA TYR A 127 -1.26 -9.45 0.07
C TYR A 127 0.24 -9.68 -0.18
N ALA A 128 1.05 -9.80 0.88
CA ALA A 128 2.50 -10.00 0.79
C ALA A 128 3.00 -11.02 1.82
N ASN A 129 4.20 -11.55 1.63
CA ASN A 129 4.89 -12.40 2.61
C ASN A 129 5.71 -11.54 3.60
N PRO A 130 5.95 -12.01 4.84
CA PRO A 130 6.92 -11.40 5.74
C PRO A 130 8.36 -11.66 5.28
N TYR A 131 9.26 -10.73 5.60
CA TYR A 131 10.68 -10.73 5.24
C TYR A 131 11.51 -10.27 6.44
N THR A 132 12.76 -10.71 6.52
CA THR A 132 13.77 -9.92 7.21
C THR A 132 14.10 -8.73 6.31
N ILE A 133 13.92 -7.51 6.81
CA ILE A 133 14.10 -6.28 6.02
C ILE A 133 15.37 -5.58 6.47
N VAL A 134 16.22 -5.22 5.52
CA VAL A 134 17.45 -4.45 5.75
C VAL A 134 17.41 -3.17 4.91
N LEU A 135 17.55 -2.02 5.58
CA LEU A 135 17.51 -0.68 5.00
C LEU A 135 18.88 -0.01 5.21
N PRO A 136 19.88 -0.28 4.35
CA PRO A 136 21.16 0.37 4.46
C PRO A 136 21.05 1.83 4.02
N GLU A 137 21.79 2.71 4.70
CA GLU A 137 22.02 4.07 4.20
C GLU A 137 22.89 3.99 2.95
N ILE A 138 22.46 4.56 1.82
CA ILE A 138 23.22 4.55 0.55
C ILE A 138 23.78 5.91 0.15
N ASP A 139 23.34 6.98 0.82
CA ASP A 139 23.92 8.31 0.71
C ASP A 139 23.81 9.08 2.04
N LYS A 140 24.67 10.08 2.23
CA LYS A 140 24.60 10.98 3.39
C LYS A 140 23.88 12.26 2.99
N VAL A 141 23.15 12.87 3.92
CA VAL A 141 22.63 14.24 3.73
C VAL A 141 23.84 15.12 3.46
N ALA A 142 23.86 15.76 2.29
CA ALA A 142 24.98 16.57 1.82
C ALA A 142 25.42 17.54 2.93
N ASP A 143 26.64 17.35 3.39
CA ASP A 143 27.41 18.42 3.99
C ASP A 143 27.47 19.56 2.95
N PRO A 144 27.10 20.81 3.31
CA PRO A 144 27.06 21.93 2.37
C PRO A 144 28.41 22.20 1.68
N ASP A 145 29.52 21.67 2.19
CA ASP A 145 30.85 21.81 1.61
C ASP A 145 31.22 20.70 0.58
N TYR A 146 30.39 19.68 0.40
CA TYR A 146 30.64 18.60 -0.56
C TYR A 146 29.81 18.76 -1.84
N GLY A 147 30.51 19.04 -2.94
CA GLY A 147 29.93 19.15 -4.27
C GLY A 147 29.23 17.86 -4.74
N VAL A 148 28.35 18.03 -5.72
CA VAL A 148 27.46 17.02 -6.34
C VAL A 148 28.21 15.78 -6.89
N GLU A 149 29.54 15.81 -7.01
CA GLU A 149 30.35 14.67 -7.43
C GLU A 149 30.61 13.64 -6.33
N ASP A 150 30.38 13.98 -5.06
CA ASP A 150 30.73 13.14 -3.91
C ASP A 150 29.48 12.53 -3.21
N TYR A 151 28.41 12.24 -3.97
CA TYR A 151 27.35 11.29 -3.58
C TYR A 151 27.93 9.88 -3.50
N ARG A 152 28.90 9.70 -2.60
CA ARG A 152 29.79 8.56 -2.50
C ARG A 152 28.95 7.31 -2.54
N ARG A 153 29.14 6.55 -3.60
CA ARG A 153 28.61 5.22 -3.89
C ARG A 153 29.12 4.22 -2.85
N TYR A 154 29.15 4.51 -1.56
CA TYR A 154 29.93 3.69 -0.63
C TYR A 154 29.37 2.29 -0.48
N LEU A 155 28.06 2.10 -0.57
CA LEU A 155 27.47 0.77 -0.68
C LEU A 155 27.55 0.22 -2.12
N MET A 156 27.42 1.08 -3.13
CA MET A 156 27.37 0.71 -4.55
C MET A 156 28.76 0.63 -5.22
N ASN A 157 29.85 0.85 -4.49
CA ASN A 157 31.22 0.68 -4.97
C ASN A 157 31.61 -0.81 -4.87
N ASP A 158 32.84 -1.13 -5.31
CA ASP A 158 33.28 -2.53 -5.41
C ASP A 158 33.35 -3.28 -4.07
N ASN A 159 33.42 -2.56 -2.94
CA ASN A 159 33.65 -3.16 -1.62
C ASN A 159 32.48 -2.98 -0.63
N GLY A 160 31.55 -2.07 -0.89
CA GLY A 160 30.51 -1.69 0.07
C GLY A 160 29.52 -2.82 0.33
N PHE A 161 28.77 -3.18 -0.72
CA PHE A 161 27.78 -4.24 -0.63
C PHE A 161 28.43 -5.61 -0.39
N SER A 162 29.58 -5.89 -0.98
CA SER A 162 30.31 -7.15 -0.75
C SER A 162 30.72 -7.31 0.72
N ASN A 163 31.16 -6.24 1.40
CA ASN A 163 31.44 -6.29 2.84
C ASN A 163 30.19 -6.53 3.69
N LEU A 164 29.09 -5.82 3.39
CA LEU A 164 27.82 -6.05 4.08
C LEU A 164 27.32 -7.49 3.86
N TYR A 165 27.39 -7.97 2.62
CA TYR A 165 27.04 -9.32 2.24
C TYR A 165 27.90 -10.36 2.97
N ALA A 166 29.22 -10.17 3.03
CA ALA A 166 30.13 -11.06 3.74
C ALA A 166 29.75 -11.19 5.22
N LYS A 167 29.46 -10.07 5.90
CA LYS A 167 29.00 -10.08 7.30
C LYS A 167 27.68 -10.85 7.46
N ILE A 168 26.73 -10.64 6.55
CA ILE A 168 25.45 -11.37 6.57
C ILE A 168 25.69 -12.87 6.38
N ASN A 169 26.47 -13.25 5.37
CA ASN A 169 26.75 -14.65 5.03
C ASN A 169 27.53 -15.38 6.13
N ASN A 170 28.46 -14.69 6.78
CA ASN A 170 29.22 -15.20 7.93
C ASN A 170 28.42 -15.18 9.25
N LYS A 171 27.17 -14.69 9.21
CA LYS A 171 26.29 -14.54 10.39
C LYS A 171 26.85 -13.59 11.46
N GLU A 172 27.60 -12.59 11.03
CA GLU A 172 28.22 -11.54 11.85
C GLU A 172 27.28 -10.32 12.00
N VAL A 173 25.98 -10.50 11.79
CA VAL A 173 24.96 -9.47 11.93
C VAL A 173 23.91 -9.89 12.96
N GLU A 174 23.40 -8.94 13.74
CA GLU A 174 22.45 -9.22 14.83
C GLU A 174 21.15 -9.90 14.38
N TYR A 175 20.76 -9.71 13.12
CA TYR A 175 19.56 -10.29 12.53
C TYR A 175 19.82 -11.59 11.77
N ALA A 176 21.03 -12.16 11.86
CA ALA A 176 21.39 -13.38 11.13
C ALA A 176 20.45 -14.55 11.44
N ASP A 177 19.97 -14.64 12.68
CA ASP A 177 19.06 -15.70 13.11
C ASP A 177 17.63 -15.56 12.57
N SER A 178 17.27 -14.43 11.97
CA SER A 178 15.98 -14.28 11.31
C SER A 178 16.00 -14.69 9.83
N ILE A 179 17.18 -14.84 9.22
CA ILE A 179 17.32 -15.02 7.77
C ILE A 179 17.19 -16.51 7.40
N ASP A 180 16.36 -16.78 6.38
CA ASP A 180 16.35 -18.04 5.65
C ASP A 180 17.42 -18.03 4.56
N TYR A 181 18.61 -18.54 4.88
CA TYR A 181 19.75 -18.64 3.96
C TYR A 181 19.55 -19.68 2.83
N THR A 182 18.44 -20.42 2.82
CA THR A 182 18.11 -21.32 1.70
C THR A 182 17.41 -20.59 0.55
N LYS A 183 17.03 -19.32 0.77
CA LYS A 183 16.39 -18.46 -0.21
C LYS A 183 17.38 -17.41 -0.71
N ASP A 184 17.32 -17.17 -2.01
CA ASP A 184 18.01 -16.04 -2.61
C ASP A 184 17.42 -14.70 -2.13
N TYR A 185 18.20 -13.65 -2.27
CA TYR A 185 17.85 -12.34 -1.75
C TYR A 185 16.99 -11.55 -2.73
N SER A 186 16.17 -10.68 -2.15
CA SER A 186 15.35 -9.72 -2.87
C SER A 186 15.86 -8.31 -2.62
N VAL A 187 15.82 -7.46 -3.64
CA VAL A 187 16.19 -6.06 -3.53
C VAL A 187 15.08 -5.16 -4.08
N SER A 188 14.82 -4.05 -3.42
CA SER A 188 13.94 -3.01 -3.92
C SER A 188 14.37 -1.63 -3.48
N GLY A 189 13.98 -0.59 -4.21
CA GLY A 189 14.12 0.77 -3.72
C GLY A 189 13.40 1.81 -4.55
N TYR A 190 13.46 3.05 -4.06
CA TYR A 190 12.82 4.22 -4.67
C TYR A 190 13.85 5.19 -5.24
N SER A 191 13.60 5.73 -6.44
CA SER A 191 14.45 6.77 -7.03
C SER A 191 15.90 6.27 -7.20
N MET A 192 16.88 6.95 -6.60
CA MET A 192 18.25 6.45 -6.54
C MET A 192 18.36 5.04 -5.92
N GLY A 193 17.52 4.71 -4.93
CA GLY A 193 17.43 3.37 -4.37
C GLY A 193 16.87 2.33 -5.35
N GLY A 194 16.01 2.75 -6.29
CA GLY A 194 15.57 1.90 -7.39
C GLY A 194 16.74 1.55 -8.31
N SER A 195 17.58 2.54 -8.63
CA SER A 195 18.82 2.34 -9.38
C SER A 195 19.83 1.48 -8.62
N SER A 196 19.89 1.60 -7.30
CA SER A 196 20.69 0.71 -6.43
C SER A 196 20.22 -0.73 -6.51
N ALA A 197 18.90 -0.97 -6.48
CA ALA A 197 18.33 -2.30 -6.62
C ALA A 197 18.69 -2.93 -7.98
N LEU A 198 18.58 -2.17 -9.07
CA LEU A 198 19.00 -2.61 -10.42
C LEU A 198 20.50 -2.92 -10.47
N TYR A 199 21.34 -2.03 -9.95
CA TYR A 199 22.78 -2.22 -9.91
C TYR A 199 23.20 -3.49 -9.18
N LEU A 200 22.67 -3.71 -7.97
CA LEU A 200 22.98 -4.91 -7.21
C LEU A 200 22.42 -6.17 -7.86
N GLY A 201 21.19 -6.11 -8.39
CA GLY A 201 20.58 -7.20 -9.13
C GLY A 201 21.43 -7.65 -10.33
N SER A 202 22.11 -6.72 -10.99
CA SER A 202 23.05 -7.07 -12.08
C SER A 202 24.39 -7.58 -11.59
N LYS A 203 24.99 -6.90 -10.61
CA LYS A 203 26.34 -7.23 -10.14
C LYS A 203 26.40 -8.52 -9.33
N TYR A 204 25.33 -8.84 -8.60
CA TYR A 204 25.25 -9.99 -7.69
C TYR A 204 24.13 -10.96 -8.09
N LYS A 205 23.92 -11.15 -9.40
CA LYS A 205 22.85 -11.98 -10.00
C LYS A 205 22.85 -13.46 -9.60
N GLU A 206 23.95 -13.96 -9.03
CA GLU A 206 24.04 -15.32 -8.49
C GLU A 206 23.24 -15.49 -7.18
N ILE A 207 23.12 -14.41 -6.39
CA ILE A 207 22.51 -14.42 -5.05
C ILE A 207 21.28 -13.51 -4.94
N ILE A 208 21.11 -12.56 -5.85
CA ILE A 208 19.93 -11.68 -5.92
C ILE A 208 19.06 -12.16 -7.06
N THR A 209 17.91 -12.72 -6.70
CA THR A 209 16.99 -13.35 -7.65
C THR A 209 15.76 -12.50 -7.94
N ASN A 210 15.45 -11.56 -7.05
CA ASN A 210 14.28 -10.70 -7.19
C ASN A 210 14.66 -9.22 -7.11
N VAL A 211 14.25 -8.43 -8.09
CA VAL A 211 14.66 -7.03 -8.27
C VAL A 211 13.44 -6.15 -8.55
N GLY A 212 13.17 -5.19 -7.65
CA GLY A 212 12.05 -4.24 -7.80
C GLY A 212 12.51 -2.78 -7.76
N ALA A 213 12.45 -2.07 -8.88
CA ALA A 213 12.87 -0.67 -8.96
C ALA A 213 11.67 0.29 -9.08
N GLY A 214 11.40 1.05 -8.04
CA GLY A 214 10.38 2.11 -8.05
C GLY A 214 10.98 3.44 -8.51
N SER A 215 10.43 4.00 -9.57
CA SER A 215 10.82 5.27 -10.19
C SER A 215 12.34 5.44 -10.33
N PRO A 216 13.09 4.51 -10.97
CA PRO A 216 14.55 4.50 -10.91
C PRO A 216 15.18 5.74 -11.54
N SER A 217 16.17 6.31 -10.84
CA SER A 217 16.93 7.49 -11.31
C SER A 217 17.91 7.16 -12.44
N THR A 218 18.64 8.15 -12.95
CA THR A 218 19.66 7.99 -14.01
C THR A 218 20.92 7.22 -13.59
N GLN A 219 21.08 6.91 -12.30
CA GLN A 219 22.35 6.45 -11.75
C GLN A 219 22.75 5.02 -12.16
N TYR A 220 21.81 4.19 -12.62
CA TYR A 220 22.13 2.80 -12.94
C TYR A 220 22.98 2.67 -14.22
N TYR A 221 22.50 3.20 -15.35
CA TYR A 221 23.13 3.06 -16.67
C TYR A 221 22.88 4.29 -17.57
N LEU A 222 23.91 4.72 -18.29
CA LEU A 222 23.84 5.74 -19.34
C LEU A 222 24.58 5.24 -20.60
N GLU A 223 24.08 5.62 -21.77
CA GLU A 223 24.60 5.15 -23.07
C GLU A 223 26.04 5.59 -23.35
N ASP A 224 26.46 6.72 -22.77
CA ASP A 224 27.83 7.23 -22.83
C ASP A 224 28.83 6.43 -21.96
N GLY A 225 28.38 5.33 -21.35
CA GLY A 225 29.14 4.55 -20.38
C GLY A 225 29.13 5.14 -18.97
N GLY A 226 28.35 6.21 -18.74
CA GLY A 226 28.07 6.76 -17.44
C GLY A 226 27.13 5.88 -16.59
N GLY A 227 26.87 6.31 -15.36
CA GLY A 227 26.14 5.50 -14.37
C GLY A 227 27.03 4.51 -13.61
N TRP A 228 26.42 3.65 -12.80
CA TRP A 228 27.14 2.75 -11.89
C TRP A 228 27.52 1.43 -12.52
N ILE A 229 26.69 0.90 -13.43
CA ILE A 229 26.96 -0.39 -14.08
C ILE A 229 28.00 -0.28 -15.22
N GLY A 230 28.27 0.95 -15.68
CA GLY A 230 29.19 1.25 -16.75
C GLY A 230 28.60 0.89 -18.12
N LYS A 231 29.11 -0.18 -18.73
CA LYS A 231 28.74 -0.57 -20.10
C LYS A 231 27.38 -1.25 -20.17
N GLU A 232 26.70 -1.10 -21.30
CA GLU A 232 25.41 -1.76 -21.57
C GLU A 232 25.48 -3.28 -21.38
N SER A 233 26.58 -3.90 -21.84
CA SER A 233 26.82 -5.35 -21.71
C SER A 233 26.81 -5.88 -20.27
N ASN A 234 26.91 -4.99 -19.29
CA ASN A 234 26.86 -5.35 -17.87
C ASN A 234 25.42 -5.34 -17.31
N VAL A 235 24.44 -4.83 -18.07
CA VAL A 235 23.00 -4.85 -17.75
C VAL A 235 22.46 -6.26 -17.99
N THR A 236 22.86 -7.17 -17.12
CA THR A 236 22.35 -8.56 -17.08
C THR A 236 21.72 -8.81 -15.72
N PHE A 237 20.84 -9.81 -15.62
CA PHE A 237 20.21 -10.21 -14.37
C PHE A 237 20.22 -11.74 -14.29
N THR A 238 19.77 -12.29 -13.17
CA THR A 238 19.78 -13.74 -12.95
C THR A 238 19.00 -14.49 -14.02
N GLU A 239 19.48 -15.69 -14.37
CA GLU A 239 18.81 -16.62 -15.30
C GLU A 239 17.96 -17.65 -14.56
N LYS A 240 18.00 -17.66 -13.22
CA LYS A 240 17.21 -18.59 -12.40
C LYS A 240 15.72 -18.48 -12.76
N GLU A 241 15.10 -19.61 -13.06
CA GLU A 241 13.69 -19.68 -13.39
C GLU A 241 12.84 -19.18 -12.20
N GLY A 242 11.84 -18.35 -12.50
CA GLY A 242 10.99 -17.76 -11.45
C GLY A 242 11.60 -16.52 -10.78
N ALA A 243 12.63 -15.90 -11.37
CA ALA A 243 13.12 -14.61 -10.93
C ALA A 243 12.11 -13.49 -11.20
N HIS A 244 11.91 -12.62 -10.21
CA HIS A 244 10.94 -11.54 -10.29
C HIS A 244 11.65 -10.22 -10.59
N LEU A 245 11.58 -9.78 -11.85
CA LEU A 245 12.14 -8.51 -12.29
C LEU A 245 11.01 -7.50 -12.49
N PHE A 246 11.06 -6.36 -11.80
CA PHE A 246 10.01 -5.35 -11.80
C PHE A 246 10.58 -3.92 -11.85
N MET A 247 9.95 -3.06 -12.67
CA MET A 247 10.18 -1.62 -12.65
C MET A 247 8.85 -0.88 -12.64
N GLY A 248 8.77 0.22 -11.90
CA GLY A 248 7.62 1.10 -11.90
C GLY A 248 7.99 2.57 -12.05
N TYR A 249 7.05 3.38 -12.51
CA TYR A 249 7.13 4.85 -12.47
C TYR A 249 5.72 5.47 -12.44
N GLY A 250 5.62 6.72 -12.01
CA GLY A 250 4.39 7.51 -12.05
C GLY A 250 4.25 8.31 -13.34
N LEU A 251 3.03 8.43 -13.89
CA LEU A 251 2.78 9.17 -15.13
C LEU A 251 2.86 10.70 -15.00
N ASP A 252 2.77 11.23 -13.78
CA ASP A 252 2.93 12.65 -13.49
C ASP A 252 4.36 12.95 -12.96
N GLU A 253 5.28 12.00 -13.05
CA GLU A 253 6.70 12.24 -12.79
C GLU A 253 7.38 13.01 -13.94
N SER A 254 8.63 13.45 -13.72
CA SER A 254 9.47 13.89 -14.84
C SER A 254 9.53 12.78 -15.87
N LYS A 255 9.49 13.14 -17.16
CA LYS A 255 9.63 12.19 -18.27
C LYS A 255 10.94 11.40 -18.17
N ASP A 256 11.94 11.92 -17.46
CA ASP A 256 13.20 11.24 -17.18
C ASP A 256 13.02 9.88 -16.53
N PHE A 257 12.04 9.69 -15.62
CA PHE A 257 11.85 8.39 -14.96
C PHE A 257 11.34 7.33 -15.93
N GLU A 258 10.36 7.67 -16.77
CA GLU A 258 9.91 6.80 -17.86
C GLU A 258 11.04 6.53 -18.86
N ASN A 259 11.80 7.55 -19.24
CA ASN A 259 12.93 7.40 -20.15
C ASN A 259 14.03 6.49 -19.56
N ASN A 260 14.33 6.63 -18.27
CA ASN A 260 15.28 5.77 -17.57
C ASN A 260 14.79 4.32 -17.54
N THR A 261 13.52 4.08 -17.16
CA THR A 261 12.92 2.74 -17.17
C THR A 261 13.00 2.11 -18.56
N ASN A 262 12.66 2.86 -19.62
CA ASN A 262 12.74 2.36 -20.99
C ASN A 262 14.19 2.09 -21.43
N ARG A 263 15.15 2.92 -21.04
CA ARG A 263 16.57 2.72 -21.31
C ARG A 263 17.09 1.44 -20.64
N TYR A 264 16.76 1.22 -19.37
CA TYR A 264 17.18 0.04 -18.62
C TYR A 264 16.54 -1.24 -19.15
N LEU A 265 15.26 -1.17 -19.51
CA LEU A 265 14.56 -2.27 -20.15
C LEU A 265 15.23 -2.63 -21.48
N SER A 266 15.51 -1.63 -22.33
CA SER A 266 16.12 -1.86 -23.64
C SER A 266 17.51 -2.47 -23.50
N ALA A 267 18.34 -1.94 -22.61
CA ALA A 267 19.67 -2.49 -22.33
C ALA A 267 19.59 -3.93 -21.81
N PHE A 268 18.64 -4.26 -20.94
CA PHE A 268 18.43 -5.65 -20.53
C PHE A 268 18.01 -6.54 -21.69
N GLU A 269 17.00 -6.14 -22.48
CA GLU A 269 16.50 -6.93 -23.59
C GLU A 269 17.57 -7.18 -24.67
N ASN A 270 18.49 -6.24 -24.88
CA ASN A 270 19.63 -6.41 -25.79
C ASN A 270 20.65 -7.43 -25.28
N ASN A 271 20.79 -7.59 -23.96
CA ASN A 271 21.83 -8.41 -23.34
C ASN A 271 21.32 -9.69 -22.68
N LYS A 272 20.00 -9.91 -22.62
CA LYS A 272 19.41 -11.03 -21.89
C LYS A 272 19.69 -12.40 -22.52
N GLY A 273 20.01 -12.48 -23.81
CA GLY A 273 20.24 -13.75 -24.51
C GLY A 273 19.08 -14.74 -24.31
N ASP A 274 19.41 -15.94 -23.82
CA ASP A 274 18.44 -17.02 -23.54
C ASP A 274 17.80 -16.93 -22.14
N ASN A 275 18.06 -15.86 -21.39
CA ASN A 275 17.46 -15.66 -20.06
C ASN A 275 15.92 -15.68 -20.16
N PRO A 276 15.23 -16.59 -19.44
CA PRO A 276 13.79 -16.77 -19.56
C PRO A 276 12.99 -15.65 -18.89
N ASN A 277 13.64 -14.80 -18.08
CA ASN A 277 12.98 -13.80 -17.27
C ASN A 277 12.79 -12.48 -18.03
N SER A 278 11.69 -11.78 -17.72
CA SER A 278 11.33 -10.49 -18.33
C SER A 278 11.01 -9.48 -17.24
N PHE A 279 11.40 -8.23 -17.41
CA PHE A 279 10.91 -7.16 -16.54
C PHE A 279 9.40 -6.95 -16.71
N LYS A 280 8.69 -6.93 -15.58
CA LYS A 280 7.33 -6.42 -15.49
C LYS A 280 7.39 -4.92 -15.26
N VAL A 281 6.85 -4.14 -16.19
CA VAL A 281 6.85 -2.67 -16.10
C VAL A 281 5.46 -2.16 -15.71
N TYR A 282 5.42 -1.32 -14.68
CA TYR A 282 4.21 -0.70 -14.14
C TYR A 282 4.29 0.83 -14.24
N GLY A 283 3.67 1.38 -15.28
CA GLY A 283 3.55 2.82 -15.51
C GLY A 283 2.11 3.20 -15.82
N LYS A 284 1.19 2.85 -14.91
CA LYS A 284 -0.26 2.86 -15.18
C LYS A 284 -1.05 3.94 -14.45
N TYR A 285 -0.43 4.83 -13.68
CA TYR A 285 -1.16 5.79 -12.86
C TYR A 285 -0.51 7.17 -12.85
N HIS A 286 -1.33 8.21 -12.79
CA HIS A 286 -0.98 9.62 -12.57
C HIS A 286 -0.47 9.87 -11.14
N GLY A 287 0.59 9.15 -10.76
CA GLY A 287 1.38 9.38 -9.57
C GLY A 287 2.54 10.34 -9.86
N LYS A 288 2.94 11.12 -8.85
CA LYS A 288 4.11 12.02 -8.91
C LYS A 288 5.32 11.33 -8.30
N HIS A 289 6.47 12.01 -8.30
CA HIS A 289 7.68 11.53 -7.63
C HIS A 289 7.54 11.67 -6.11
N ASP A 290 6.73 10.79 -5.51
CA ASP A 290 6.37 10.79 -4.11
C ASP A 290 6.17 9.39 -3.50
N TRP A 291 6.01 9.37 -2.18
CA TRP A 291 5.90 8.14 -1.40
C TRP A 291 4.63 7.32 -1.64
N PRO A 292 3.46 7.93 -1.92
CA PRO A 292 2.30 7.18 -2.38
C PRO A 292 2.53 6.45 -3.72
N THR A 293 3.24 7.06 -4.68
CA THR A 293 3.67 6.37 -5.92
C THR A 293 4.57 5.20 -5.62
N PHE A 294 5.63 5.43 -4.85
CA PHE A 294 6.52 4.33 -4.46
C PHE A 294 5.79 3.22 -3.68
N GLY A 295 4.84 3.56 -2.81
CA GLY A 295 4.02 2.59 -2.10
C GLY A 295 3.26 1.67 -3.06
N ARG A 296 2.70 2.21 -4.14
CA ARG A 296 2.04 1.40 -5.19
C ARG A 296 3.02 0.51 -5.94
N GLU A 297 4.17 1.04 -6.32
CA GLU A 297 5.20 0.27 -7.04
C GLU A 297 5.73 -0.88 -6.18
N LEU A 298 6.06 -0.61 -4.92
CA LEU A 298 6.50 -1.62 -3.97
C LEU A 298 5.41 -2.66 -3.71
N PHE A 299 4.14 -2.24 -3.60
CA PHE A 299 3.03 -3.18 -3.46
C PHE A 299 2.98 -4.18 -4.62
N ASN A 300 3.06 -3.70 -5.86
CA ASN A 300 3.05 -4.54 -7.05
C ASN A 300 4.20 -5.54 -7.03
N PHE A 301 5.41 -5.08 -6.68
CA PHE A 301 6.57 -5.95 -6.56
C PHE A 301 6.36 -7.03 -5.48
N LEU A 302 5.98 -6.65 -4.26
CA LEU A 302 5.79 -7.61 -3.16
C LEU A 302 4.65 -8.61 -3.42
N TYR A 303 3.60 -8.18 -4.12
CA TYR A 303 2.53 -9.06 -4.57
C TYR A 303 3.05 -10.03 -5.63
N TYR A 304 3.85 -9.53 -6.58
CA TYR A 304 4.46 -10.35 -7.62
C TYR A 304 5.35 -11.44 -7.02
N LEU A 305 6.16 -11.13 -6.01
CA LEU A 305 6.98 -12.13 -5.29
C LEU A 305 6.15 -13.24 -4.63
N LYS A 306 4.93 -12.92 -4.19
CA LYS A 306 4.08 -13.87 -3.48
C LYS A 306 3.28 -14.76 -4.43
N TYR A 307 2.71 -14.17 -5.47
CA TYR A 307 1.72 -14.82 -6.33
C TYR A 307 2.26 -15.18 -7.71
N ASN A 308 3.50 -14.78 -8.04
CA ASN A 308 4.09 -14.95 -9.35
C ASN A 308 3.25 -14.32 -10.49
N GLU A 309 2.43 -13.33 -10.16
CA GLU A 309 1.67 -12.51 -11.10
C GLU A 309 1.53 -11.07 -10.58
N LEU A 310 1.33 -10.11 -11.49
CA LEU A 310 1.00 -8.74 -11.08
C LEU A 310 -0.44 -8.67 -10.57
N PRO A 311 -0.73 -7.86 -9.53
CA PRO A 311 -2.08 -7.71 -9.04
C PRO A 311 -2.99 -7.02 -10.08
N SER A 312 -4.28 -7.34 -10.03
CA SER A 312 -5.28 -6.59 -10.79
C SER A 312 -5.43 -5.16 -10.24
N GLU A 313 -5.92 -4.23 -11.06
CA GLU A 313 -6.16 -2.84 -10.62
C GLU A 313 -7.10 -2.78 -9.40
N GLU A 314 -8.06 -3.70 -9.30
CA GLU A 314 -8.96 -3.79 -8.14
C GLU A 314 -8.22 -4.20 -6.86
N VAL A 315 -7.27 -5.14 -6.97
CA VAL A 315 -6.42 -5.57 -5.86
C VAL A 315 -5.48 -4.43 -5.45
N ILE A 316 -4.88 -3.71 -6.40
CA ILE A 316 -4.03 -2.54 -6.12
C ILE A 316 -4.81 -1.47 -5.37
N GLU A 317 -6.00 -1.09 -5.85
CA GLU A 317 -6.82 -0.06 -5.19
C GLU A 317 -7.29 -0.50 -3.81
N GLN A 318 -7.65 -1.78 -3.64
CA GLN A 318 -8.06 -2.30 -2.34
C GLN A 318 -6.89 -2.30 -1.36
N ALA A 319 -5.73 -2.81 -1.76
CA ALA A 319 -4.55 -2.84 -0.91
C ALA A 319 -4.02 -1.43 -0.57
N CYS A 320 -4.10 -0.49 -1.51
CA CYS A 320 -3.79 0.93 -1.25
C CYS A 320 -4.79 1.54 -0.26
N SER A 321 -6.09 1.27 -0.44
CA SER A 321 -7.13 1.71 0.48
C SER A 321 -6.92 1.15 1.89
N ASP A 322 -6.59 -0.13 2.01
CA ASP A 322 -6.32 -0.78 3.30
C ASP A 322 -5.07 -0.20 3.97
N ALA A 323 -4.04 0.11 3.16
CA ALA A 323 -2.82 0.76 3.60
C ALA A 323 -2.95 2.26 3.90
N ASP A 324 -4.10 2.89 3.63
CA ASP A 324 -4.32 4.34 3.66
C ASP A 324 -3.46 5.14 2.68
N ILE A 325 -3.01 4.51 1.58
CA ILE A 325 -2.28 5.16 0.48
C ILE A 325 -3.25 6.03 -0.34
N GLU A 326 -2.74 7.16 -0.85
CA GLU A 326 -3.51 8.05 -1.71
C GLU A 326 -3.95 7.36 -3.03
N ALA A 327 -5.14 7.71 -3.50
CA ALA A 327 -5.69 7.18 -4.74
C ALA A 327 -5.21 8.01 -5.94
N PHE A 328 -4.72 7.34 -6.99
CA PHE A 328 -4.32 7.99 -8.24
C PHE A 328 -5.31 7.71 -9.38
N ALA A 329 -5.31 8.56 -10.40
CA ALA A 329 -6.04 8.29 -11.64
C ALA A 329 -5.22 7.31 -12.51
N PRO A 330 -5.85 6.26 -13.09
CA PRO A 330 -5.15 5.34 -13.99
C PRO A 330 -4.81 6.00 -15.34
N LYS A 331 -3.91 5.38 -16.11
CA LYS A 331 -3.54 5.71 -17.49
C LYS A 331 -4.78 5.49 -18.37
N GLU A 332 -5.08 6.45 -19.22
CA GLU A 332 -6.09 6.28 -20.26
C GLU A 332 -5.61 5.18 -21.23
N LYS A 333 -6.41 4.12 -21.45
CA LYS A 333 -6.09 3.07 -22.44
C LYS A 333 -6.13 3.69 -23.84
N THR A 334 -5.19 3.31 -24.70
CA THR A 334 -5.23 3.69 -26.12
C THR A 334 -6.08 2.69 -26.92
N ASN A 335 -6.71 3.13 -28.02
CA ASN A 335 -7.56 2.28 -28.88
C ASN A 335 -6.84 1.01 -29.41
N ASP A 336 -5.51 0.99 -29.42
CA ASP A 336 -4.70 -0.13 -29.90
C ASP A 336 -4.39 -1.17 -28.80
N GLU A 337 -4.44 -0.77 -27.52
CA GLU A 337 -4.28 -1.69 -26.38
C GLU A 337 -5.57 -2.48 -26.11
N GLU A 338 -6.74 -1.87 -26.33
CA GLU A 338 -8.05 -2.54 -26.24
C GLU A 338 -8.18 -3.67 -27.28
N LYS A 339 -7.73 -3.44 -28.52
CA LYS A 339 -7.71 -4.47 -29.58
C LYS A 339 -6.77 -5.64 -29.29
N LYS A 340 -5.66 -5.41 -28.56
CA LYS A 340 -4.71 -6.48 -28.20
C LYS A 340 -5.23 -7.36 -27.05
N GLU A 341 -6.03 -6.81 -26.14
CA GLU A 341 -6.72 -7.59 -25.10
C GLU A 341 -7.90 -8.39 -25.69
N GLU A 342 -8.70 -7.82 -26.60
CA GLU A 342 -9.78 -8.53 -27.30
C GLU A 342 -9.25 -9.74 -28.11
N ASN A 343 -8.13 -9.56 -28.82
CA ASN A 343 -7.49 -10.65 -29.58
C ASN A 343 -6.84 -11.74 -28.72
N LYS A 344 -6.53 -11.47 -27.43
CA LYS A 344 -6.05 -12.49 -26.49
C LYS A 344 -7.19 -13.35 -25.92
N VAL A 345 -8.39 -12.79 -25.80
CA VAL A 345 -9.58 -13.52 -25.34
C VAL A 345 -10.12 -14.44 -26.44
N GLU A 346 -10.06 -14.02 -27.71
CA GLU A 346 -10.57 -14.84 -28.83
C GLU A 346 -9.70 -16.05 -29.24
N LYS A 347 -8.43 -16.11 -28.81
CA LYS A 347 -7.51 -17.22 -29.18
C LYS A 347 -7.54 -18.43 -28.24
N LYS A 348 -8.28 -18.42 -27.14
CA LYS A 348 -8.36 -19.57 -26.21
C LYS A 348 -9.53 -20.53 -26.43
N ASP A 349 -10.53 -20.19 -27.24
CA ASP A 349 -11.70 -21.05 -27.47
C ASP A 349 -12.00 -21.22 -28.95
N LYS A 350 -11.15 -21.98 -29.67
CA LYS A 350 -11.55 -22.60 -30.95
C LYS A 350 -10.95 -24.00 -31.09
N SER A 351 -11.56 -24.95 -30.39
CA SER A 351 -11.72 -26.31 -30.92
C SER A 351 -13.17 -26.76 -30.73
N ASN A 352 -13.75 -27.25 -31.82
CA ASN A 352 -14.99 -28.04 -31.89
C ASN A 352 -16.35 -27.35 -31.65
N ILE A 353 -17.04 -26.98 -32.73
CA ILE A 353 -18.19 -27.74 -33.30
C ILE A 353 -18.93 -26.92 -34.37
N ASN A 354 -19.25 -27.62 -35.45
CA ASN A 354 -20.01 -27.18 -36.62
C ASN A 354 -21.48 -26.84 -36.34
N SER A 355 -22.00 -25.97 -37.22
CA SER A 355 -23.36 -25.89 -37.74
C SER A 355 -24.53 -25.72 -36.76
N SER A 356 -25.21 -24.59 -36.82
CA SER A 356 -26.37 -24.40 -37.71
C SER A 356 -27.12 -23.13 -37.34
N SER A 357 -27.67 -22.52 -38.38
CA SER A 357 -28.58 -21.39 -38.37
C SER A 357 -29.80 -21.63 -37.46
N ASN A 358 -30.17 -20.63 -36.65
CA ASN A 358 -31.55 -20.16 -36.63
C ASN A 358 -31.68 -18.76 -36.02
N SER A 359 -32.32 -17.90 -36.81
CA SER A 359 -32.89 -16.62 -36.45
C SER A 359 -34.07 -16.82 -35.49
N ALA A 360 -34.06 -16.15 -34.34
CA ALA A 360 -35.28 -15.62 -33.71
C ALA A 360 -34.94 -14.65 -32.55
N ASN A 361 -35.30 -13.39 -32.77
CA ASN A 361 -35.70 -12.36 -31.81
C ASN A 361 -35.52 -12.64 -30.30
N THR A 362 -34.67 -11.84 -29.66
CA THR A 362 -34.94 -11.34 -28.31
C THR A 362 -34.56 -9.86 -28.21
N THR A 363 -35.55 -9.07 -27.78
CA THR A 363 -35.56 -7.64 -27.48
C THR A 363 -34.26 -7.12 -26.83
N LYS A 364 -33.53 -6.28 -27.56
CA LYS A 364 -32.51 -5.38 -26.98
C LYS A 364 -33.20 -4.39 -26.04
N LYS A 365 -33.07 -4.65 -24.74
CA LYS A 365 -33.31 -3.64 -23.70
C LYS A 365 -32.16 -2.64 -23.80
N VAL A 366 -32.38 -1.55 -24.51
CA VAL A 366 -31.45 -0.40 -24.56
C VAL A 366 -31.44 0.19 -23.15
N GLU A 367 -30.42 -0.16 -22.35
CA GLU A 367 -30.17 0.54 -21.09
C GLU A 367 -29.68 1.95 -21.44
N ALA A 368 -30.56 2.94 -21.26
CA ALA A 368 -30.21 4.34 -21.41
C ALA A 368 -29.07 4.69 -20.43
N LYS A 369 -27.87 4.94 -20.97
CA LYS A 369 -26.70 5.35 -20.19
C LYS A 369 -27.02 6.67 -19.48
N ILE A 370 -27.03 6.65 -18.14
CA ILE A 370 -27.43 7.82 -17.33
C ILE A 370 -26.33 8.88 -17.44
N GLU A 371 -26.66 10.05 -17.97
CA GLU A 371 -25.72 11.17 -18.10
C GLU A 371 -25.23 11.66 -16.73
N ILE A 372 -23.92 11.52 -16.46
CA ILE A 372 -23.31 11.93 -15.19
C ILE A 372 -23.06 13.44 -15.21
N LYS A 373 -23.82 14.19 -14.42
CA LYS A 373 -23.69 15.65 -14.32
C LYS A 373 -23.91 16.18 -12.92
N LYS A 374 -23.42 17.40 -12.69
CA LYS A 374 -23.74 18.15 -11.46
C LYS A 374 -25.26 18.23 -11.32
N GLY A 375 -25.77 17.85 -10.16
CA GLY A 375 -27.19 17.81 -9.88
C GLY A 375 -27.79 16.40 -9.88
N LEU A 376 -27.15 15.43 -10.56
CA LEU A 376 -27.61 14.05 -10.60
C LEU A 376 -27.69 13.46 -9.19
N VAL A 377 -28.75 12.69 -8.95
CA VAL A 377 -29.04 12.03 -7.68
C VAL A 377 -29.07 10.53 -7.90
N PHE A 378 -28.37 9.77 -7.07
CA PHE A 378 -28.36 8.32 -7.12
C PHE A 378 -28.42 7.71 -5.72
N THR A 379 -28.82 6.44 -5.64
CA THR A 379 -28.90 5.70 -4.38
C THR A 379 -27.85 4.59 -4.38
N ASP A 380 -27.01 4.56 -3.35
CA ASP A 380 -26.16 3.41 -3.08
C ASP A 380 -27.05 2.24 -2.62
N LYS A 381 -27.11 1.19 -3.43
CA LYS A 381 -27.93 0.00 -3.18
C LYS A 381 -27.53 -0.71 -1.89
N LYS A 382 -26.25 -0.69 -1.51
CA LYS A 382 -25.73 -1.38 -0.31
C LYS A 382 -26.14 -0.68 0.98
N THR A 383 -26.00 0.65 1.02
CA THR A 383 -26.25 1.43 2.25
C THR A 383 -27.61 2.10 2.28
N SER A 384 -28.34 2.10 1.16
CA SER A 384 -29.57 2.88 0.97
C SER A 384 -29.37 4.38 1.20
N ALA A 385 -28.13 4.87 1.07
CA ALA A 385 -27.81 6.29 1.12
C ALA A 385 -28.01 6.93 -0.26
N VAL A 386 -28.59 8.12 -0.28
CA VAL A 386 -28.88 8.89 -1.48
C VAL A 386 -27.88 10.02 -1.59
N TYR A 387 -27.17 10.09 -2.69
CA TYR A 387 -26.12 11.05 -2.98
C TYR A 387 -26.55 11.99 -4.11
N LYS A 388 -26.07 13.23 -4.07
CA LYS A 388 -26.20 14.22 -5.15
C LYS A 388 -24.83 14.69 -5.58
N ILE A 389 -24.53 14.61 -6.87
CA ILE A 389 -23.30 15.14 -7.45
C ILE A 389 -23.34 16.67 -7.35
N THR A 390 -22.34 17.24 -6.68
CA THR A 390 -22.19 18.69 -6.48
C THR A 390 -21.07 19.29 -7.30
N LYS A 391 -20.07 18.48 -7.66
CA LYS A 391 -18.98 18.86 -8.55
C LYS A 391 -18.67 17.65 -9.44
N VAL A 392 -18.49 17.90 -10.73
CA VAL A 392 -17.94 16.94 -11.68
C VAL A 392 -16.57 17.50 -12.07
N ASN A 393 -15.54 16.67 -11.95
CA ASN A 393 -14.23 16.95 -12.48
C ASN A 393 -14.16 16.29 -13.86
N LYS A 394 -13.88 17.09 -14.89
CA LYS A 394 -13.74 16.61 -16.27
C LYS A 394 -12.34 16.89 -16.79
N ARG A 395 -11.89 16.05 -17.72
CA ARG A 395 -10.76 16.33 -18.61
C ARG A 395 -11.29 16.06 -20.02
N LYS A 396 -11.39 17.11 -20.84
CA LYS A 396 -12.19 17.10 -22.09
C LYS A 396 -13.64 16.67 -21.80
N GLU A 397 -14.18 15.70 -22.55
CA GLU A 397 -15.54 15.16 -22.39
C GLU A 397 -15.64 14.06 -21.30
N GLU A 398 -14.51 13.52 -20.81
CA GLU A 398 -14.49 12.43 -19.83
C GLU A 398 -14.70 12.92 -18.39
N ILE A 399 -15.43 12.14 -17.59
CA ILE A 399 -15.71 12.42 -16.18
C ILE A 399 -14.77 11.61 -15.28
N LEU A 400 -13.85 12.29 -14.62
CA LEU A 400 -12.86 11.68 -13.71
C LEU A 400 -13.39 11.48 -12.28
N GLY A 401 -14.62 11.91 -12.02
CA GLY A 401 -15.27 11.87 -10.71
C GLY A 401 -15.66 13.26 -10.20
N GLY A 402 -15.51 13.48 -8.91
CA GLY A 402 -15.82 14.79 -8.31
C GLY A 402 -16.28 14.71 -6.87
N GLU A 403 -17.23 15.56 -6.50
CA GLU A 403 -17.72 15.68 -5.14
C GLU A 403 -19.23 15.41 -5.07
N VAL A 404 -19.65 14.69 -4.03
CA VAL A 404 -21.05 14.43 -3.72
C VAL A 404 -21.45 14.92 -2.33
N THR A 405 -22.73 15.23 -2.21
CA THR A 405 -23.41 15.40 -0.92
C THR A 405 -24.26 14.17 -0.63
N LEU A 406 -24.11 13.56 0.55
CA LEU A 406 -25.06 12.58 1.06
C LEU A 406 -26.35 13.30 1.47
N VAL A 407 -27.40 13.19 0.67
CA VAL A 407 -28.64 13.96 0.82
C VAL A 407 -29.53 13.38 1.90
N LYS A 408 -29.78 12.07 1.84
CA LYS A 408 -30.68 11.34 2.74
C LYS A 408 -30.35 9.85 2.78
N THR A 409 -30.96 9.12 3.70
CA THR A 409 -31.07 7.65 3.61
C THR A 409 -32.51 7.24 3.44
N THR A 410 -32.74 6.18 2.69
CA THR A 410 -34.02 5.47 2.65
C THR A 410 -34.10 4.38 3.73
N ASN A 411 -32.97 3.92 4.27
CA ASN A 411 -32.93 2.95 5.36
C ASN A 411 -33.03 3.63 6.75
N LYS A 412 -34.25 3.70 7.30
CA LYS A 412 -34.50 4.21 8.66
C LYS A 412 -34.19 3.22 9.79
N LYS A 413 -33.90 1.96 9.45
CA LYS A 413 -33.60 0.88 10.39
C LYS A 413 -32.11 0.68 10.65
N VAL A 414 -31.23 1.43 9.96
CA VAL A 414 -29.77 1.36 10.11
C VAL A 414 -29.31 1.42 11.57
N THR A 415 -28.43 0.49 11.96
CA THR A 415 -27.90 0.33 13.32
C THR A 415 -26.45 0.79 13.44
N ASN A 416 -25.62 0.51 12.43
CA ASN A 416 -24.24 0.96 12.32
C ASN A 416 -24.06 1.68 10.99
N LEU A 417 -23.63 2.93 11.03
CA LEU A 417 -23.47 3.76 9.85
C LEU A 417 -22.03 4.23 9.73
N LYS A 418 -21.38 3.87 8.63
CA LYS A 418 -20.14 4.50 8.15
C LYS A 418 -20.53 5.40 6.98
N ILE A 419 -20.31 6.71 7.13
CA ILE A 419 -20.35 7.63 6.00
C ILE A 419 -18.95 7.63 5.40
N SER A 420 -18.75 6.84 4.36
CA SER A 420 -17.48 6.72 3.65
C SER A 420 -17.06 8.06 3.05
N GLU A 421 -15.75 8.29 3.01
CA GLU A 421 -15.08 9.42 2.37
C GLU A 421 -15.21 9.45 0.85
N ARG A 422 -15.50 8.30 0.24
CA ARG A 422 -15.69 8.12 -1.21
C ARG A 422 -16.82 7.12 -1.45
N ILE A 423 -17.55 7.31 -2.55
CA ILE A 423 -18.52 6.35 -3.10
C ILE A 423 -18.26 6.13 -4.59
N LYS A 424 -18.80 5.06 -5.17
CA LYS A 424 -18.78 4.83 -6.62
C LYS A 424 -20.20 4.98 -7.19
N PHE A 425 -20.32 5.61 -8.35
CA PHE A 425 -21.53 5.62 -9.17
C PHE A 425 -21.11 5.35 -10.60
N ASP A 426 -21.64 4.27 -11.20
CA ASP A 426 -21.32 3.85 -12.56
C ASP A 426 -19.80 3.68 -12.78
N GLY A 427 -19.14 2.96 -11.89
CA GLY A 427 -17.67 2.78 -11.89
C GLY A 427 -16.86 3.98 -11.41
N ILE A 428 -17.41 5.20 -11.48
CA ILE A 428 -16.69 6.44 -11.20
C ILE A 428 -16.74 6.81 -9.71
N GLY A 429 -15.59 7.16 -9.13
CA GLY A 429 -15.47 7.54 -7.73
C GLY A 429 -15.75 9.02 -7.44
N PHE A 430 -16.58 9.31 -6.43
CA PHE A 430 -16.81 10.67 -5.95
C PHE A 430 -16.54 10.81 -4.46
N ASN A 431 -15.88 11.90 -4.07
CA ASN A 431 -15.61 12.25 -2.70
C ASN A 431 -16.88 12.71 -1.98
N VAL A 432 -17.21 12.10 -0.85
CA VAL A 432 -18.32 12.56 0.00
C VAL A 432 -17.82 13.71 0.86
N VAL A 433 -18.17 14.94 0.47
CA VAL A 433 -17.67 16.15 1.14
C VAL A 433 -18.69 16.75 2.11
N LYS A 434 -19.95 16.33 2.03
CA LYS A 434 -21.05 16.91 2.82
C LYS A 434 -22.10 15.88 3.20
N VAL A 435 -22.53 15.95 4.46
CA VAL A 435 -23.79 15.35 4.92
C VAL A 435 -24.89 16.40 4.84
N GLY A 436 -25.94 16.10 4.10
CA GLY A 436 -27.06 16.97 3.80
C GLY A 436 -27.94 17.27 5.00
N ASN A 437 -28.82 18.25 4.83
CA ASN A 437 -29.82 18.59 5.84
C ASN A 437 -30.77 17.41 6.06
N LYS A 438 -31.04 17.09 7.32
CA LYS A 438 -31.94 15.98 7.72
C LYS A 438 -31.55 14.59 7.18
N ALA A 439 -30.30 14.40 6.69
CA ALA A 439 -29.91 13.20 5.94
C ALA A 439 -30.27 11.87 6.62
N TYR A 440 -29.99 11.78 7.93
CA TYR A 440 -30.28 10.65 8.80
C TYR A 440 -31.26 11.02 9.93
N LYS A 441 -32.07 12.07 9.75
CA LYS A 441 -33.05 12.48 10.75
C LYS A 441 -33.96 11.29 11.11
N ASN A 442 -34.17 11.11 12.42
CA ASN A 442 -35.00 10.08 13.04
C ASN A 442 -34.61 8.64 12.71
N CYS A 443 -33.33 8.35 12.40
CA CYS A 443 -32.84 6.96 12.38
C CYS A 443 -32.73 6.42 13.81
N LYS A 444 -33.88 6.11 14.42
CA LYS A 444 -34.02 5.80 15.85
C LYS A 444 -33.26 4.54 16.28
N LYS A 445 -32.92 3.65 15.34
CA LYS A 445 -32.17 2.42 15.59
C LYS A 445 -30.64 2.60 15.51
N LEU A 446 -30.16 3.75 15.01
CA LEU A 446 -28.74 4.01 14.82
C LEU A 446 -28.01 4.04 16.17
N LYS A 447 -26.98 3.19 16.34
CA LYS A 447 -26.18 3.02 17.55
C LYS A 447 -24.75 3.55 17.40
N LYS A 448 -24.12 3.36 16.24
CA LYS A 448 -22.74 3.79 15.92
C LYS A 448 -22.73 4.60 14.63
N LEU A 449 -22.06 5.75 14.64
CA LEU A 449 -21.85 6.62 13.49
C LEU A 449 -20.34 6.88 13.32
N ILE A 450 -19.82 6.57 12.13
CA ILE A 450 -18.46 6.92 11.71
C ILE A 450 -18.57 7.96 10.60
N ILE A 451 -17.91 9.10 10.76
CA ILE A 451 -17.82 10.18 9.78
C ILE A 451 -16.46 10.09 9.08
N GLY A 452 -16.46 9.82 7.77
CA GLY A 452 -15.26 9.64 6.95
C GLY A 452 -14.43 10.91 6.76
N LYS A 453 -13.19 10.71 6.29
CA LYS A 453 -12.13 11.73 6.30
C LYS A 453 -12.41 12.98 5.45
N ASN A 454 -13.10 12.82 4.33
CA ASN A 454 -13.35 13.91 3.36
C ASN A 454 -14.52 14.83 3.74
N ILE A 455 -15.25 14.55 4.83
CA ILE A 455 -16.45 15.30 5.20
C ILE A 455 -16.07 16.67 5.73
N ARG A 456 -16.48 17.72 5.00
CA ARG A 456 -16.23 19.12 5.34
C ARG A 456 -17.42 19.76 6.08
N ILE A 457 -18.64 19.30 5.79
CA ILE A 457 -19.88 19.93 6.29
C ILE A 457 -20.88 18.87 6.76
N ILE A 458 -21.43 19.06 7.96
CA ILE A 458 -22.59 18.32 8.46
C ILE A 458 -23.81 19.23 8.49
N GLY A 459 -24.89 18.84 7.81
CA GLY A 459 -26.07 19.67 7.60
C GLY A 459 -26.95 19.89 8.83
N LYS A 460 -27.86 20.86 8.71
CA LYS A 460 -28.90 21.17 9.71
C LYS A 460 -29.75 19.94 9.98
N ASN A 461 -29.93 19.59 11.25
CA ASN A 461 -30.68 18.40 11.68
C ASN A 461 -30.20 17.06 11.09
N ALA A 462 -28.97 16.94 10.57
CA ALA A 462 -28.49 15.76 9.84
C ALA A 462 -28.75 14.43 10.59
N PHE A 463 -28.50 14.38 11.89
CA PHE A 463 -28.71 13.22 12.76
C PHE A 463 -29.72 13.51 13.88
N LYS A 464 -30.60 14.49 13.68
CA LYS A 464 -31.58 14.88 14.71
C LYS A 464 -32.50 13.70 15.02
N GLY A 465 -32.67 13.38 16.30
CA GLY A 465 -33.59 12.34 16.78
C GLY A 465 -33.08 10.91 16.62
N CYS A 466 -31.78 10.69 16.37
CA CYS A 466 -31.15 9.37 16.44
C CYS A 466 -31.00 8.92 17.91
N LYS A 467 -32.13 8.57 18.55
CA LYS A 467 -32.24 8.37 20.00
C LYS A 467 -31.33 7.27 20.57
N LYS A 468 -31.00 6.23 19.79
CA LYS A 468 -30.13 5.11 20.22
C LYS A 468 -28.65 5.34 19.95
N LEU A 469 -28.25 6.48 19.39
CA LEU A 469 -26.86 6.76 19.01
C LEU A 469 -26.00 6.87 20.27
N LYS A 470 -25.04 5.95 20.43
CA LYS A 470 -24.14 5.87 21.58
C LYS A 470 -22.74 6.38 21.26
N ARG A 471 -22.28 6.24 20.02
CA ARG A 471 -20.92 6.63 19.60
C ARG A 471 -20.93 7.35 18.27
N VAL A 472 -20.24 8.49 18.22
CA VAL A 472 -19.95 9.25 16.99
C VAL A 472 -18.44 9.42 16.89
N GLU A 473 -17.86 8.90 15.82
CA GLU A 473 -16.43 8.90 15.57
C GLU A 473 -16.12 9.76 14.33
N PHE A 474 -15.22 10.73 14.48
CA PHE A 474 -14.73 11.56 13.38
C PHE A 474 -13.34 11.10 12.96
N ARG A 475 -13.19 10.63 11.71
CA ARG A 475 -11.93 10.10 11.17
C ARG A 475 -11.11 11.07 10.33
N GLY A 476 -11.57 12.31 10.15
CA GLY A 476 -10.82 13.35 9.42
C GLY A 476 -10.84 14.68 10.15
N ASP A 477 -9.97 15.60 9.72
CA ASP A 477 -9.72 16.93 10.28
C ASP A 477 -10.33 18.08 9.46
N LEU A 478 -11.04 17.74 8.37
CA LEU A 478 -11.57 18.68 7.38
C LEU A 478 -12.93 19.32 7.73
N ILE A 479 -13.59 18.97 8.84
CA ILE A 479 -14.91 19.54 9.17
C ILE A 479 -14.75 21.04 9.47
N LYS A 480 -15.42 21.84 8.64
CA LYS A 480 -15.49 23.31 8.75
C LYS A 480 -16.80 23.77 9.39
N LYS A 481 -17.90 23.00 9.24
CA LYS A 481 -19.23 23.44 9.68
C LYS A 481 -20.12 22.29 10.14
N ILE A 482 -20.75 22.46 11.31
CA ILE A 482 -21.84 21.60 11.80
C ILE A 482 -23.11 22.43 11.93
N GLY A 483 -24.13 22.07 11.16
CA GLY A 483 -25.38 22.81 11.04
C GLY A 483 -26.24 22.74 12.30
N LYS A 484 -27.08 23.77 12.50
CA LYS A 484 -27.98 23.87 13.65
C LYS A 484 -28.74 22.56 13.91
N ASN A 485 -28.75 22.12 15.16
CA ASN A 485 -29.41 20.91 15.64
C ASN A 485 -28.95 19.61 14.94
N ALA A 486 -27.78 19.58 14.30
CA ALA A 486 -27.28 18.39 13.60
C ALA A 486 -27.32 17.12 14.47
N PHE A 487 -27.03 17.28 15.77
CA PHE A 487 -27.01 16.22 16.77
C PHE A 487 -28.02 16.48 17.91
N ALA A 488 -29.16 17.11 17.60
CA ALA A 488 -30.21 17.34 18.59
C ALA A 488 -31.03 16.08 18.86
N GLY A 489 -31.46 15.86 20.11
CA GLY A 489 -32.31 14.72 20.46
C GLY A 489 -31.60 13.35 20.42
N LEU A 490 -30.28 13.34 20.53
CA LEU A 490 -29.49 12.11 20.78
C LEU A 490 -29.61 11.64 22.22
N ASN A 491 -29.16 10.40 22.47
CA ASN A 491 -28.93 9.88 23.81
C ASN A 491 -28.04 10.85 24.62
N LYS A 492 -28.35 11.04 25.92
CA LYS A 492 -27.54 11.90 26.82
C LYS A 492 -26.12 11.37 27.00
N LYS A 493 -25.90 10.05 26.92
CA LYS A 493 -24.61 9.37 27.08
C LYS A 493 -23.85 9.16 25.75
N VAL A 494 -24.18 9.93 24.71
CA VAL A 494 -23.46 9.79 23.42
C VAL A 494 -22.01 10.23 23.60
N LYS A 495 -21.07 9.36 23.23
CA LYS A 495 -19.64 9.65 23.21
C LYS A 495 -19.25 10.15 21.82
N PHE A 496 -18.57 11.29 21.77
CA PHE A 496 -17.92 11.78 20.55
C PHE A 496 -16.43 11.46 20.66
N SER A 497 -15.83 10.97 19.59
CA SER A 497 -14.39 10.74 19.50
C SER A 497 -13.84 11.32 18.21
N ALA A 498 -12.63 11.85 18.28
CA ALA A 498 -11.86 12.37 17.17
C ALA A 498 -10.36 12.28 17.55
N SER A 499 -9.46 12.53 16.60
CA SER A 499 -8.04 12.74 16.94
C SER A 499 -7.88 13.86 17.97
N ILE A 500 -6.96 13.68 18.92
CA ILE A 500 -6.74 14.59 20.06
C ILE A 500 -6.55 16.04 19.59
N ARG A 501 -5.84 16.26 18.48
CA ARG A 501 -5.52 17.58 17.92
C ARG A 501 -6.75 18.37 17.44
N ILE A 502 -7.82 17.67 17.03
CA ILE A 502 -9.02 18.28 16.43
C ILE A 502 -10.27 18.14 17.31
N TYR A 503 -10.16 17.36 18.38
CA TYR A 503 -11.29 17.05 19.25
C TYR A 503 -11.96 18.33 19.77
N GLU A 504 -11.19 19.27 20.30
CA GLU A 504 -11.73 20.53 20.84
C GLU A 504 -12.45 21.37 19.78
N LYS A 505 -11.84 21.51 18.60
CA LYS A 505 -12.45 22.22 17.45
C LYS A 505 -13.82 21.63 17.12
N TYR A 506 -13.92 20.31 16.99
CA TYR A 506 -15.17 19.65 16.63
C TYR A 506 -16.19 19.69 17.75
N PHE A 507 -15.75 19.52 18.99
CA PHE A 507 -16.59 19.63 20.16
C PHE A 507 -17.20 21.03 20.28
N ASN A 508 -16.42 22.08 20.01
CA ASN A 508 -16.89 23.45 19.97
C ASN A 508 -17.92 23.69 18.84
N LEU A 509 -17.70 23.13 17.65
CA LEU A 509 -18.69 23.17 16.56
C LEU A 509 -20.00 22.47 16.94
N ILE A 510 -19.93 21.31 17.60
CA ILE A 510 -21.10 20.56 18.08
C ILE A 510 -21.87 21.38 19.13
N LYS A 511 -21.17 21.93 20.13
CA LYS A 511 -21.75 22.80 21.17
C LYS A 511 -22.47 24.00 20.55
N LYS A 512 -21.81 24.72 19.64
CA LYS A 512 -22.40 25.87 18.91
C LYS A 512 -23.64 25.45 18.12
N SER A 513 -23.62 24.28 17.49
CA SER A 513 -24.75 23.79 16.68
C SER A 513 -26.01 23.45 17.48
N ASN A 514 -25.89 23.10 18.77
CA ASN A 514 -26.98 22.58 19.61
C ASN A 514 -27.53 23.59 20.63
N LYS A 515 -27.23 24.89 20.51
CA LYS A 515 -27.71 25.92 21.45
C LYS A 515 -29.26 26.04 21.48
N LYS A 516 -29.89 25.42 22.49
CA LYS A 516 -30.96 25.98 23.35
C LYS A 516 -30.98 25.30 24.72
N LYS A 517 -30.88 26.14 25.77
CA LYS A 517 -31.13 25.99 27.23
C LYS A 517 -31.32 24.56 27.78
N LYS A 518 -30.23 23.93 28.24
CA LYS A 518 -30.08 23.19 29.52
C LYS A 518 -28.76 22.40 29.48
N LYS A 519 -27.95 22.55 30.55
CA LYS A 519 -26.66 21.88 30.78
C LYS A 519 -26.78 20.39 30.43
N LYS A 520 -26.19 19.97 29.32
CA LYS A 520 -25.77 18.57 29.15
C LYS A 520 -24.32 18.53 29.56
N THR A 521 -24.07 17.97 30.75
CA THR A 521 -22.76 17.51 31.17
C THR A 521 -22.33 16.41 30.21
N PHE A 522 -21.17 16.61 29.59
CA PHE A 522 -20.47 15.60 28.81
C PHE A 522 -19.31 15.15 29.69
N SER A 523 -19.29 13.87 30.07
CA SER A 523 -18.16 13.26 30.76
C SER A 523 -17.07 12.91 29.74
N ILE A 524 -15.81 13.12 30.13
CA ILE A 524 -14.59 12.72 29.43
C ILE A 524 -14.60 11.20 29.19
#